data_AF-A0A1A8NAR5-F1
#
_entry.id   AF-A0A1A8NAR5-F1
#
_cell.length_a   1.000
_cell.length_b   1.000
_cell.length_c   1.000
_cell.angle_alpha   90.00
_cell.angle_beta   90.00
_cell.angle_gamma   90.00
#
_symmetry.space_group_name_H-M   'P 1'
#
loop_
_entity.id
_entity.type
_entity.pdbx_description
1 polymer ?
#
loop_
_entity_poly.entity_id
_entity_poly.type
_entity_poly.pdbx_seq_one_letter_code
_entity_poly.pdbx_strand_id
1 'polypeptide(L)'
;YVLMFLSDTVDFIIIVFGFWAFGKHSAADITSSLSEDQVPGPFLVMVLIQFGTMVVDRALYLRKTVTGKVIFQVILVFGIHFWMFFILPSVTEKRFSENKVAQMWYFVKCIYFGLSAYQIRCGYPTRVLGNFLTKSYNYVNLFLF
;
A
#
# COMPACT_ATOMS: atom_id res chain seq x y z
N TYR A 1 -3.60 -7.68 -11.94
CA TYR A 1 -3.94 -8.04 -10.55
C TYR A 1 -2.77 -8.60 -9.74
N VAL A 2 -2.15 -9.75 -10.06
CA VAL A 2 -1.05 -10.31 -9.23
C VAL A 2 0.08 -9.30 -9.00
N LEU A 3 0.51 -8.59 -10.04
CA LEU A 3 1.52 -7.52 -9.91
C LEU A 3 1.07 -6.36 -9.00
N MET A 4 -0.23 -6.02 -8.99
CA MET A 4 -0.77 -5.00 -8.08
C MET A 4 -0.76 -5.49 -6.63
N PHE A 5 -1.15 -6.75 -6.41
CA PHE A 5 -1.11 -7.36 -5.08
C PHE A 5 0.33 -7.45 -4.54
N LEU A 6 1.31 -7.77 -5.39
CA LEU A 6 2.72 -7.74 -5.01
C LEU A 6 3.16 -6.32 -4.64
N SER A 7 2.76 -5.31 -5.42
CA SER A 7 3.04 -3.90 -5.09
C SER A 7 2.48 -3.51 -3.72
N ASP A 8 1.22 -3.85 -3.45
CA ASP A 8 0.58 -3.59 -2.15
C ASP A 8 1.24 -4.35 -0.99
N THR A 9 1.75 -5.56 -1.26
CA THR A 9 2.52 -6.33 -0.27
C THR A 9 3.85 -5.65 0.05
N VAL A 10 4.56 -5.16 -0.97
CA VAL A 10 5.79 -4.38 -0.79
C VAL A 10 5.50 -3.08 -0.02
N ASP A 11 4.42 -2.37 -0.34
CA ASP A 11 3.99 -1.19 0.41
C ASP A 11 3.73 -1.50 1.89
N PHE A 12 3.08 -2.62 2.17
CA PHE A 12 2.82 -3.05 3.54
C PHE A 12 4.11 -3.34 4.31
N ILE A 13 5.07 -4.03 3.66
CA ILE A 13 6.41 -4.28 4.21
C ILE A 13 7.11 -2.95 4.51
N ILE A 14 7.07 -1.98 3.59
CA ILE A 14 7.68 -0.66 3.80
C ILE A 14 7.04 0.07 4.98
N ILE A 15 5.71 0.02 5.12
CA ILE A 15 5.03 0.65 6.27
C ILE A 15 5.51 0.00 7.57
N VAL A 16 5.47 -1.33 7.66
CA VAL A 16 5.83 -2.10 8.87
C VAL A 16 7.27 -1.85 9.30
N PHE A 17 8.24 -1.98 8.39
CA PHE A 17 9.65 -1.70 8.72
C PHE A 17 9.92 -0.20 8.87
N GLY A 18 9.07 0.65 8.30
CA GLY A 18 9.16 2.10 8.34
C GLY A 18 8.56 2.77 9.57
N PHE A 19 8.15 2.02 10.60
CA PHE A 19 7.40 2.57 11.74
C PHE A 19 8.07 3.79 12.39
N TRP A 20 9.41 3.81 12.47
CA TRP A 20 10.19 4.92 13.04
C TRP A 20 10.09 6.20 12.21
N ALA A 21 9.83 6.08 10.90
CA ALA A 21 9.86 7.20 9.97
C ALA A 21 8.57 8.03 10.02
N PHE A 22 7.51 7.51 10.64
CA PHE A 22 6.20 8.16 10.72
C PHE A 22 5.91 8.77 12.10
N GLY A 23 6.84 8.64 13.05
CA GLY A 23 6.79 9.27 14.38
C GLY A 23 7.55 10.61 14.47
N LYS A 24 7.16 11.44 15.44
CA LYS A 24 7.85 12.71 15.75
C LYS A 24 9.28 12.49 16.27
N HIS A 25 9.48 11.46 17.10
CA HIS A 25 10.76 11.18 17.75
C HIS A 25 11.85 10.68 16.77
N SER A 26 13.09 11.10 17.02
CA SER A 26 14.28 10.69 16.25
C SER A 26 14.76 9.31 16.68
N ALA A 27 15.62 8.65 15.89
CA ALA A 27 16.15 7.31 16.20
C ALA A 27 16.84 7.21 17.58
N ALA A 28 17.36 8.34 18.10
CA ALA A 28 17.97 8.44 19.43
C ALA A 28 16.95 8.40 20.59
N ASP A 29 15.69 8.80 20.35
CA ASP A 29 14.61 8.81 21.34
C ASP A 29 13.83 7.48 21.37
N ILE A 30 14.04 6.58 20.40
CA ILE A 30 13.29 5.31 20.32
C ILE A 30 13.56 4.43 21.56
N THR A 31 14.77 4.50 22.12
CA THR A 31 15.13 3.80 23.36
C THR A 31 14.41 4.34 24.60
N SER A 32 14.06 5.64 24.62
CA SER A 32 13.22 6.23 25.67
C SER A 32 11.72 6.06 25.39
N SER A 33 11.29 6.14 24.13
CA SER A 33 9.90 5.91 23.74
C SER A 33 9.48 4.44 23.82
N LEU A 34 10.40 3.46 23.83
CA LEU A 34 10.04 2.07 24.14
C LEU A 34 9.62 1.88 25.60
N SER A 35 9.93 2.85 26.47
CA SER A 35 9.40 2.90 27.85
C SER A 35 8.02 3.57 27.94
N GLU A 36 7.56 4.18 26.85
CA GLU A 36 6.29 4.90 26.75
C GLU A 36 5.50 4.24 25.60
N ASP A 37 4.78 3.15 25.90
CA ASP A 37 4.01 2.24 25.00
C ASP A 37 3.02 2.94 24.01
N GLN A 38 3.48 3.89 23.20
CA GLN A 38 2.70 4.64 22.25
C GLN A 38 3.20 4.32 20.85
N VAL A 39 2.50 3.38 20.22
CA VAL A 39 2.62 3.15 18.78
C VAL A 39 2.27 4.45 18.05
N PRO A 40 3.08 4.94 17.08
CA PRO A 40 2.79 6.19 16.39
C PRO A 40 1.40 6.16 15.72
N GLY A 41 0.52 7.08 16.11
CA GLY A 41 -0.83 7.19 15.56
C GLY A 41 -0.90 7.19 14.02
N PRO A 42 -0.05 7.97 13.31
CA PRO A 42 -0.03 7.98 11.84
C PRO A 42 0.28 6.63 11.20
N PHE A 43 1.18 5.86 11.82
CA PHE A 43 1.54 4.51 11.35
C PHE A 43 0.33 3.57 11.41
N LEU A 44 -0.42 3.58 12.52
CA LEU A 44 -1.61 2.76 12.67
C LEU A 44 -2.66 3.08 11.60
N VAL A 45 -2.92 4.36 11.33
CA VAL A 45 -3.90 4.74 10.31
C VAL A 45 -3.42 4.35 8.91
N MET A 46 -2.12 4.49 8.61
CA MET A 46 -1.56 4.02 7.33
C MET A 46 -1.73 2.52 7.14
N VAL A 47 -1.47 1.70 8.17
CA VAL A 47 -1.67 0.24 8.11
C VAL A 47 -3.15 -0.11 7.91
N LEU A 48 -4.06 0.56 8.63
CA LEU A 48 -5.50 0.35 8.53
C LEU A 48 -6.03 0.68 7.13
N ILE A 49 -5.63 1.84 6.59
CA ILE A 49 -5.99 2.25 5.23
C ILE A 49 -5.38 1.29 4.22
N GLN A 50 -4.11 0.92 4.36
CA GLN A 50 -3.43 -0.03 3.47
C GLN A 50 -4.20 -1.35 3.40
N PHE A 51 -4.52 -1.95 4.54
CA PHE A 51 -5.29 -3.19 4.60
C PHE A 51 -6.69 -3.02 3.99
N GLY A 52 -7.41 -1.95 4.35
CA GLY A 52 -8.73 -1.66 3.80
C GLY A 52 -8.72 -1.53 2.28
N THR A 53 -7.72 -0.87 1.72
CA THR A 53 -7.59 -0.69 0.26
C THR A 53 -7.31 -2.00 -0.46
N MET A 54 -6.48 -2.89 0.10
CA MET A 54 -6.27 -4.23 -0.48
C MET A 54 -7.56 -5.05 -0.52
N VAL A 55 -8.34 -5.03 0.56
CA VAL A 55 -9.62 -5.77 0.65
C VAL A 55 -10.61 -5.23 -0.38
N VAL A 56 -10.76 -3.91 -0.48
CA VAL A 56 -11.65 -3.26 -1.44
C VAL A 56 -11.21 -3.54 -2.88
N ASP A 57 -9.92 -3.44 -3.19
CA ASP A 57 -9.42 -3.74 -4.55
C ASP A 57 -9.65 -5.21 -4.93
N ARG A 58 -9.47 -6.15 -3.98
CA ARG A 58 -9.81 -7.56 -4.20
C ARG A 58 -11.30 -7.76 -4.46
N ALA A 59 -12.17 -7.09 -3.70
CA ALA A 59 -13.61 -7.17 -3.89
C ALA A 59 -14.03 -6.61 -5.27
N LEU A 60 -13.47 -5.46 -5.68
CA LEU A 60 -13.70 -4.87 -7.00
C LEU A 60 -13.19 -5.77 -8.13
N TYR A 61 -12.04 -6.42 -7.94
CA TYR A 61 -11.50 -7.39 -8.88
C TYR A 61 -12.44 -8.59 -9.08
N LEU A 62 -12.98 -9.15 -7.99
CA LEU A 62 -13.90 -10.29 -8.05
C LEU A 62 -15.25 -9.92 -8.66
N ARG A 63 -15.76 -8.71 -8.40
CA ARG A 63 -16.99 -8.18 -9.00
C ARG A 63 -16.83 -7.78 -10.47
N LYS A 64 -15.59 -7.65 -10.98
CA LYS A 64 -15.26 -7.27 -12.37
C LYS A 64 -15.86 -5.92 -12.81
N THR A 65 -16.16 -5.03 -11.87
CA THR A 65 -16.75 -3.71 -12.18
C THR A 65 -15.65 -2.71 -12.52
N VAL A 66 -15.58 -2.27 -13.78
CA VAL A 66 -14.60 -1.26 -14.22
C VAL A 66 -14.94 0.11 -13.64
N THR A 67 -16.22 0.50 -13.65
CA THR A 67 -16.69 1.78 -13.09
C THR A 67 -16.34 1.94 -11.62
N GLY A 68 -16.56 0.90 -10.81
CA GLY A 68 -16.18 0.91 -9.40
C GLY A 68 -14.67 1.07 -9.20
N LYS A 69 -13.85 0.43 -10.04
CA LYS A 69 -12.40 0.57 -9.98
C LYS A 69 -11.91 1.96 -10.38
N VAL A 70 -12.55 2.61 -11.36
CA VAL A 70 -12.24 4.00 -11.73
C VAL A 70 -12.55 4.95 -10.58
N ILE A 71 -13.73 4.85 -9.98
CA ILE A 71 -14.11 5.70 -8.83
C ILE A 71 -13.13 5.50 -7.67
N PHE A 72 -12.82 4.24 -7.35
CA PHE A 72 -11.86 3.89 -6.30
C PHE A 72 -10.46 4.44 -6.58
N GLN A 73 -9.98 4.32 -7.82
CA GLN A 73 -8.70 4.88 -8.26
C GLN A 73 -8.64 6.40 -8.06
N VAL A 74 -9.69 7.12 -8.48
CA VAL A 74 -9.76 8.58 -8.35
C VAL A 74 -9.69 8.99 -6.87
N ILE A 75 -10.54 8.39 -6.03
CA ILE A 75 -10.57 8.68 -4.59
C ILE A 75 -9.20 8.40 -3.95
N LEU A 76 -8.57 7.26 -4.28
CA LEU A 76 -7.27 6.90 -3.71
C LEU A 76 -6.15 7.83 -4.14
N VAL A 77 -6.07 8.20 -5.42
CA VAL A 77 -5.03 9.09 -5.90
C VAL A 77 -5.10 10.42 -5.16
N PHE A 78 -6.29 11.05 -5.10
CA PHE A 78 -6.46 12.29 -4.37
C PHE A 78 -6.22 12.14 -2.87
N GLY A 79 -6.73 11.06 -2.25
CA GLY A 79 -6.54 10.79 -0.83
C GLY A 79 -5.07 10.62 -0.43
N ILE A 80 -4.30 9.85 -1.19
CA ILE A 80 -2.87 9.64 -0.92
C ILE A 80 -2.06 10.92 -1.13
N HIS A 81 -2.32 11.70 -2.19
CA HIS A 81 -1.61 12.96 -2.40
C HIS A 81 -1.92 13.96 -1.27
N PHE A 82 -3.20 14.08 -0.88
CA PHE A 82 -3.59 14.95 0.22
C PHE A 82 -2.94 14.52 1.55
N TRP A 83 -2.96 13.22 1.84
CA TRP A 83 -2.33 12.67 3.03
C TRP A 83 -0.82 12.97 3.07
N MET A 84 -0.13 12.70 1.97
CA MET A 84 1.33 12.79 1.89
C MET A 84 1.86 14.23 1.94
N PHE A 85 1.15 15.19 1.34
CA PHE A 85 1.61 16.58 1.26
C PHE A 85 1.10 17.47 2.40
N PHE A 86 -0.05 17.16 3.01
CA PHE A 86 -0.64 18.02 4.05
C PHE A 86 -0.63 17.37 5.43
N ILE A 87 -1.17 16.15 5.56
CA ILE A 87 -1.35 15.50 6.87
C ILE A 87 -0.01 15.01 7.42
N LEU A 88 0.76 14.27 6.62
CA LEU A 88 2.00 13.66 7.08
C LEU A 88 3.05 14.70 7.54
N PRO A 89 3.32 15.78 6.78
CA PRO A 89 4.27 16.80 7.22
C PRO A 89 3.77 17.57 8.44
N SER A 90 2.46 17.77 8.56
CA SER A 90 1.85 18.45 9.72
C SER A 90 1.96 17.63 11.01
N VAL A 91 1.86 16.29 10.93
CA VAL A 91 1.89 15.43 12.14
C VAL A 91 3.31 15.02 12.49
N THR A 92 4.16 14.76 11.51
CA THR A 92 5.54 14.30 11.74
C THR A 92 6.53 15.46 11.90
N GLU A 93 6.14 16.71 11.59
CA GLU A 93 6.97 17.93 11.61
C GLU A 93 8.28 17.83 10.78
N LYS A 94 8.37 16.81 9.93
CA LYS A 94 9.48 16.57 9.01
C LYS A 94 9.03 16.86 7.60
N ARG A 95 9.89 17.49 6.80
CA ARG A 95 9.59 17.71 5.38
C ARG A 95 9.56 16.36 4.67
N PHE A 96 8.64 16.20 3.72
CA PHE A 96 8.56 14.99 2.89
C PHE A 96 9.88 14.69 2.16
N SER A 97 10.65 15.72 1.79
CA SER A 97 11.97 15.60 1.16
C SER A 97 13.03 14.91 2.03
N GLU A 98 12.87 14.93 3.35
CA GLU A 98 13.82 14.35 4.30
C GLU A 98 13.43 12.92 4.68
N ASN A 99 12.16 12.55 4.51
CA ASN A 99 11.66 11.23 4.85
C ASN A 99 11.81 10.24 3.68
N LYS A 100 12.95 9.55 3.63
CA LYS A 100 13.25 8.54 2.59
C LYS A 100 12.28 7.36 2.58
N VAL A 101 11.77 6.94 3.74
CA VAL A 101 10.82 5.85 3.85
C VAL A 101 9.48 6.24 3.23
N ALA A 102 8.98 7.45 3.54
CA ALA A 102 7.77 7.98 2.94
C ALA A 102 7.90 8.16 1.41
N GLN A 103 9.08 8.57 0.92
CA GLN A 103 9.36 8.64 -0.52
C GLN A 103 9.32 7.28 -1.20
N MET A 104 9.94 6.26 -0.59
CA MET A 104 9.94 4.90 -1.11
C MET A 104 8.53 4.31 -1.15
N TRP A 105 7.76 4.49 -0.06
CA TRP A 105 6.36 4.08 0.00
C TRP A 105 5.52 4.75 -1.09
N TYR A 106 5.64 6.07 -1.24
CA TYR A 106 4.92 6.82 -2.25
C TYR A 106 5.27 6.36 -3.68
N PHE A 107 6.55 6.07 -3.94
CA PHE A 107 7.00 5.58 -5.23
C PHE A 107 6.38 4.21 -5.57
N VAL A 108 6.36 3.28 -4.63
CA VAL A 108 5.73 1.97 -4.83
C VAL A 108 4.21 2.13 -5.01
N LYS A 109 3.56 3.03 -4.28
CA LYS A 109 2.15 3.41 -4.52
C LYS A 109 1.90 3.98 -5.91
N CYS A 110 2.82 4.78 -6.46
CA CYS A 110 2.70 5.25 -7.85
C CYS A 110 2.79 4.10 -8.86
N ILE A 111 3.64 3.10 -8.63
CA ILE A 111 3.68 1.88 -9.45
C ILE A 111 2.34 1.15 -9.39
N TYR A 112 1.76 0.99 -8.19
CA TYR A 112 0.42 0.43 -8.02
C TYR A 112 -0.62 1.20 -8.85
N PHE A 113 -0.62 2.54 -8.79
CA PHE A 113 -1.56 3.35 -9.55
C PHE A 113 -1.39 3.18 -11.07
N GLY A 114 -0.16 3.09 -11.57
CA GLY A 114 0.13 2.81 -12.98
C GLY A 114 -0.40 1.44 -13.42
N LEU A 115 -0.17 0.40 -12.61
CA LEU A 115 -0.68 -0.95 -12.87
C LEU A 115 -2.22 -1.01 -12.81
N SER A 116 -2.83 -0.28 -11.88
CA SER A 116 -4.29 -0.17 -11.76
C SER A 116 -4.91 0.52 -12.97
N ALA A 117 -4.33 1.63 -13.44
CA ALA A 117 -4.76 2.33 -14.64
C ALA A 117 -4.63 1.46 -15.89
N TYR A 118 -3.54 0.69 -16.00
CA TYR A 118 -3.35 -0.29 -17.07
C TYR A 118 -4.46 -1.36 -17.04
N GLN A 119 -4.78 -1.89 -15.86
CA GLN A 119 -5.85 -2.86 -15.70
C GLN A 119 -7.24 -2.29 -16.07
N ILE A 120 -7.53 -1.03 -15.72
CA ILE A 120 -8.77 -0.35 -16.13
C ILE A 120 -8.84 -0.25 -17.66
N ARG A 121 -7.73 0.14 -18.31
CA ARG A 121 -7.66 0.28 -19.78
C ARG A 121 -7.87 -1.05 -20.51
N CYS A 122 -7.27 -2.13 -20.03
CA CYS A 122 -7.38 -3.45 -20.65
C CYS A 122 -8.66 -4.22 -20.27
N GLY A 123 -9.37 -3.78 -19.23
CA GLY A 123 -10.56 -4.45 -18.72
C GLY A 123 -10.27 -5.75 -17.94
N TYR A 124 -11.33 -6.42 -17.49
CA TYR A 124 -11.22 -7.67 -16.72
C TYR A 124 -11.42 -8.91 -17.61
N PRO A 125 -10.59 -9.96 -17.46
CA PRO A 125 -10.79 -11.20 -18.19
C PRO A 125 -12.03 -11.97 -17.69
N THR A 126 -12.61 -12.81 -18.55
CA THR A 126 -13.82 -13.58 -18.24
C THR A 126 -13.59 -14.66 -17.17
N ARG A 127 -12.38 -15.24 -17.08
CA ARG A 127 -11.99 -16.24 -16.08
C ARG A 127 -10.99 -15.67 -15.06
N VAL A 128 -11.40 -15.49 -13.80
CA VAL A 128 -10.59 -14.88 -12.72
C VAL A 128 -10.48 -15.72 -11.44
N LEU A 129 -11.16 -16.86 -11.37
CA LEU A 129 -11.28 -17.69 -10.15
C LEU A 129 -10.09 -18.63 -9.91
N GLY A 130 -9.28 -18.94 -10.91
CA GLY A 130 -8.14 -19.85 -10.76
C GLY A 130 -6.99 -19.22 -9.98
N ASN A 131 -6.34 -19.98 -9.10
CA ASN A 131 -5.13 -19.54 -8.42
C ASN A 131 -3.97 -19.41 -9.41
N PHE A 132 -3.11 -18.40 -9.23
CA PHE A 132 -2.02 -18.15 -10.18
C PHE A 132 -0.92 -19.22 -10.08
N LEU A 133 -0.62 -19.67 -8.86
CA LEU A 133 0.44 -20.65 -8.59
C LEU A 133 0.08 -22.07 -9.02
N THR A 134 -1.20 -22.38 -9.24
CA THR A 134 -1.65 -23.74 -9.60
C THR A 134 -1.81 -23.94 -11.11
N LYS A 135 -1.13 -23.14 -11.94
CA LYS A 135 -1.20 -23.23 -13.41
C LYS A 135 -0.19 -24.20 -14.04
N SER A 136 0.83 -24.60 -13.29
CA SER A 136 1.87 -25.53 -13.75
C SER A 136 2.34 -26.42 -12.61
N TYR A 137 2.76 -27.65 -12.92
CA TYR A 137 3.19 -28.67 -11.96
C TYR A 137 4.73 -28.69 -11.85
N ASN A 138 5.33 -27.59 -11.41
CA ASN A 138 6.78 -27.48 -11.23
C ASN A 138 7.14 -27.32 -9.74
N TYR A 139 8.36 -27.69 -9.34
CA TYR A 139 8.82 -27.59 -7.94
C TYR A 139 8.74 -26.16 -7.39
N VAL A 140 8.97 -25.14 -8.23
CA VAL A 140 8.81 -23.73 -7.86
C VAL A 140 7.37 -23.41 -7.46
N ASN A 141 6.40 -23.94 -8.19
CA ASN A 141 4.98 -23.73 -7.87
C ASN A 141 4.55 -24.51 -6.62
N LEU A 142 5.15 -25.69 -6.38
CA LEU A 142 4.91 -26.49 -5.18
C LEU A 142 5.43 -25.79 -3.92
N PHE A 143 6.62 -25.16 -3.99
CA PHE A 143 7.23 -24.51 -2.83
C PHE A 143 6.62 -23.14 -2.51
N LEU A 144 6.14 -22.41 -3.53
CA LEU A 144 5.52 -21.10 -3.35
C LEU A 144 4.03 -21.14 -2.96
N PHE A 145 3.35 -22.28 -3.11
CA PHE A 145 1.94 -22.49 -2.75
C PHE A 145 1.77 -22.81 -1.28
#